data_AF-A0A522WPK6-F1
#
_entry.id   AF-A0A522WPK6-F1
#
_cell.length_a   1.000
_cell.length_b   1.000
_cell.length_c   1.000
_cell.angle_alpha   90.00
_cell.angle_beta   90.00
_cell.angle_gamma   90.00
#
_symmetry.space_group_name_H-M   'P 1'
#
loop_
_entity.id
_entity.type
_entity.pdbx_description
1 polymer ?
#
loop_
_entity_poly.entity_id
_entity_poly.type
_entity_poly.pdbx_seq_one_letter_code
_entity_poly.pdbx_strand_id
1 'polypeptide(L)'
;MVCSRLMFSLCFGCCAVRVHFFIPIDFQKLNFLRRPYLFRVDFRNKTLYKSLEYKGVHMSQTLCGIAASQIIDTVNLFTEQPELGQFHFKATADWIDAGHSRITVHRKYGLTLDEEQCIKRFEFDSEEPPILVGCQASDTPHVCPVELILSALASCLTMGVTYNAAIRNIRVDSLHIDVQGDIDFRGYLGIPVERMGYHHIQIEYDIKSSATDEEIAELLEYVQKTSPVLDIIRNSLKEISFKVSTHGASEASK
;
A
#
# COMPACT_ATOMS: atom_id res chain seq x y z
N MET A 1 58.35 -27.53 -3.41
CA MET A 1 58.48 -26.45 -2.40
C MET A 1 57.17 -26.38 -1.62
N VAL A 2 57.24 -26.75 -0.34
CA VAL A 2 56.33 -26.46 0.82
C VAL A 2 54.81 -26.61 0.59
N CYS A 3 54.18 -27.75 0.97
CA CYS A 3 53.66 -28.12 2.31
C CYS A 3 52.54 -27.15 2.77
N SER A 4 51.28 -27.57 2.92
CA SER A 4 50.81 -28.22 4.16
C SER A 4 49.43 -28.88 4.03
N ARG A 5 49.29 -30.01 4.72
CA ARG A 5 48.08 -30.82 4.96
C ARG A 5 47.18 -30.18 6.04
N LEU A 6 45.88 -30.52 6.04
CA LEU A 6 45.27 -31.18 7.21
C LEU A 6 44.03 -31.99 6.80
N MET A 7 44.05 -33.28 7.10
CA MET A 7 42.90 -34.19 7.10
C MET A 7 42.12 -34.03 8.40
N PHE A 8 40.80 -34.23 8.37
CA PHE A 8 40.14 -35.06 9.37
C PHE A 8 39.07 -35.93 8.68
N SER A 9 39.15 -37.22 8.98
CA SER A 9 38.25 -38.30 8.57
C SER A 9 37.41 -38.69 9.78
N LEU A 10 36.15 -39.08 9.57
CA LEU A 10 35.43 -40.06 10.40
C LEU A 10 34.29 -40.67 9.56
N CYS A 11 34.42 -41.98 9.28
CA CYS A 11 33.42 -42.88 8.71
C CYS A 11 32.42 -43.38 9.77
N PHE A 12 31.16 -43.70 9.39
CA PHE A 12 30.62 -45.07 9.29
C PHE A 12 29.08 -45.12 9.14
N GLY A 13 28.59 -46.08 8.32
CA GLY A 13 27.21 -46.65 8.33
C GLY A 13 26.24 -46.07 7.28
N CYS A 14 26.11 -46.56 6.04
CA CYS A 14 25.64 -47.87 5.53
C CYS A 14 24.11 -48.10 5.60
N CYS A 15 23.36 -47.64 4.59
CA CYS A 15 22.37 -48.45 3.83
C CYS A 15 21.72 -47.65 2.68
N ALA A 16 21.41 -48.40 1.61
CA ALA A 16 20.91 -48.02 0.28
C ALA A 16 19.57 -47.24 0.30
N VAL A 17 19.15 -46.48 -0.73
CA VAL A 17 18.80 -46.90 -2.10
C VAL A 17 18.88 -45.70 -3.06
N ARG A 18 19.45 -45.93 -4.25
CA ARG A 18 19.59 -44.97 -5.35
C ARG A 18 18.60 -45.36 -6.45
N VAL A 19 17.58 -44.55 -6.69
CA VAL A 19 16.67 -44.72 -7.85
C VAL A 19 16.98 -43.61 -8.85
N HIS A 20 17.62 -43.98 -9.96
CA HIS A 20 17.81 -43.09 -11.11
C HIS A 20 16.58 -43.21 -12.01
N PHE A 21 15.71 -42.20 -12.03
CA PHE A 21 14.81 -41.96 -13.16
C PHE A 21 15.49 -41.00 -14.12
N PHE A 22 15.90 -41.55 -15.26
CA PHE A 22 16.46 -40.81 -16.39
C PHE A 22 15.30 -40.53 -17.34
N ILE A 23 14.75 -39.31 -17.30
CA ILE A 23 13.87 -38.80 -18.36
C ILE A 23 14.70 -37.73 -19.10
N PRO A 24 15.03 -37.93 -20.39
CA PRO A 24 15.72 -36.91 -21.16
C PRO A 24 14.71 -35.80 -21.50
N ILE A 25 14.84 -34.64 -20.85
CA ILE A 25 14.16 -33.42 -21.29
C ILE A 25 15.03 -32.82 -22.40
N ASP A 26 14.50 -32.89 -23.62
CA ASP A 26 15.03 -32.24 -24.81
C ASP A 26 14.93 -30.71 -24.64
N PHE A 27 16.09 -30.08 -24.36
CA PHE A 27 16.21 -28.63 -24.15
C PHE A 27 16.07 -27.81 -25.45
N GLN A 28 15.79 -28.40 -26.61
CA GLN A 28 15.60 -27.65 -27.87
C GLN A 28 14.14 -27.25 -28.17
N LYS A 29 13.17 -27.59 -27.31
CA LYS A 29 11.75 -27.17 -27.48
C LYS A 29 11.22 -26.13 -26.48
N LEU A 30 12.09 -25.45 -25.72
CA LEU A 30 11.74 -24.34 -24.81
C LEU A 30 12.14 -22.95 -25.36
N ASN A 31 12.05 -22.78 -26.69
CA ASN A 31 12.31 -21.52 -27.39
C ASN A 31 11.04 -20.73 -27.71
N PHE A 32 10.09 -20.67 -26.77
CA PHE A 32 9.00 -19.70 -26.78
C PHE A 32 8.85 -19.21 -25.33
N LEU A 33 8.80 -17.89 -25.13
CA LEU A 33 8.95 -17.17 -23.85
C LEU A 33 10.39 -16.73 -23.48
N ARG A 34 11.09 -16.10 -24.43
CA ARG A 34 11.99 -14.99 -24.11
C ARG A 34 11.54 -13.73 -24.83
N ARG A 35 10.60 -13.00 -24.22
CA ARG A 35 10.51 -11.55 -24.42
C ARG A 35 10.90 -10.88 -23.10
N PRO A 36 11.97 -10.08 -23.06
CA PRO A 36 12.37 -9.35 -21.87
C PRO A 36 11.61 -8.02 -21.85
N TYR A 37 10.41 -7.99 -21.27
CA TYR A 37 9.82 -6.71 -20.86
C TYR A 37 10.23 -6.44 -19.41
N LEU A 38 11.54 -6.16 -19.25
CA LEU A 38 12.08 -5.63 -18.01
C LEU A 38 12.06 -4.10 -18.13
N PHE A 39 10.91 -3.47 -17.96
CA PHE A 39 10.88 -2.02 -17.70
C PHE A 39 11.44 -1.81 -16.29
N ARG A 40 12.76 -1.65 -16.23
CA ARG A 40 13.44 -1.06 -15.08
C ARG A 40 12.91 0.37 -14.98
N VAL A 41 11.88 0.58 -14.16
CA VAL A 41 11.42 1.93 -13.78
C VAL A 41 12.54 2.53 -12.95
N ASP A 42 13.49 3.13 -13.65
CA ASP A 42 14.56 3.91 -13.09
C ASP A 42 13.97 5.28 -12.74
N PHE A 43 13.78 5.54 -11.44
CA PHE A 43 13.33 6.83 -10.94
C PHE A 43 14.29 7.99 -11.27
N ARG A 44 15.51 7.70 -11.78
CA ARG A 44 16.43 8.72 -12.32
C ARG A 44 16.18 9.02 -13.80
N ASN A 45 15.40 8.21 -14.49
CA ASN A 45 15.16 8.37 -15.91
C ASN A 45 14.00 9.34 -16.11
N LYS A 46 14.34 10.62 -16.32
CA LYS A 46 13.43 11.75 -16.65
C LYS A 46 12.46 11.47 -17.81
N THR A 47 12.59 10.34 -18.48
CA THR A 47 11.99 9.99 -19.77
C THR A 47 10.50 9.64 -19.69
N LEU A 48 9.96 9.14 -18.57
CA LEU A 48 8.53 8.78 -18.52
C LEU A 48 7.63 10.02 -18.61
N TYR A 49 8.04 11.13 -17.99
CA TYR A 49 7.32 12.39 -18.06
C TYR A 49 7.79 13.30 -19.21
N LYS A 50 9.09 13.27 -19.59
CA LYS A 50 9.55 13.98 -20.81
C LYS A 50 9.00 13.40 -22.12
N SER A 51 8.69 12.11 -22.18
CA SER A 51 8.13 11.48 -23.39
C SER A 51 6.63 11.74 -23.58
N LEU A 52 5.93 12.29 -22.57
CA LEU A 52 4.54 12.73 -22.70
C LEU A 52 4.37 14.01 -23.54
N GLU A 53 5.47 14.71 -23.86
CA GLU A 53 5.47 15.71 -24.94
C GLU A 53 5.28 15.08 -26.34
N TYR A 54 5.26 13.74 -26.45
CA TYR A 54 5.17 13.03 -27.72
C TYR A 54 4.13 11.89 -27.70
N LYS A 55 2.85 12.27 -27.66
CA LYS A 55 1.69 11.65 -28.37
C LYS A 55 0.37 12.17 -27.79
N GLY A 56 -0.14 13.25 -28.38
CA GLY A 56 -1.58 13.54 -28.40
C GLY A 56 -2.30 13.86 -27.09
N VAL A 57 -1.60 14.06 -25.97
CA VAL A 57 -2.25 14.58 -24.74
C VAL A 57 -2.59 16.05 -24.97
N HIS A 58 -3.85 16.35 -25.27
CA HIS A 58 -4.34 17.72 -25.24
C HIS A 58 -4.26 18.22 -23.79
N MET A 59 -3.39 19.19 -23.53
CA MET A 59 -3.07 19.72 -22.19
C MET A 59 -4.27 20.27 -21.39
N SER A 60 -5.43 20.44 -22.03
CA SER A 60 -6.70 20.88 -21.44
C SER A 60 -7.76 19.79 -21.29
N GLN A 61 -7.52 18.57 -21.80
CA GLN A 61 -8.48 17.48 -21.70
C GLN A 61 -8.43 16.86 -20.31
N THR A 62 -9.58 16.80 -19.65
CA THR A 62 -9.73 16.09 -18.37
C THR A 62 -10.12 14.64 -18.62
N LEU A 63 -9.45 13.72 -17.92
CA LEU A 63 -9.80 12.30 -17.87
C LEU A 63 -9.96 11.89 -16.42
N CYS A 64 -11.00 11.13 -16.11
CA CYS A 64 -11.37 10.81 -14.72
C CYS A 64 -11.53 12.06 -13.83
N GLY A 65 -11.91 13.20 -14.42
CA GLY A 65 -11.98 14.49 -13.72
C GLY A 65 -10.63 15.18 -13.45
N ILE A 66 -9.52 14.65 -13.98
CA ILE A 66 -8.16 15.12 -13.72
C ILE A 66 -7.54 15.64 -15.02
N ALA A 67 -6.94 16.84 -14.96
CA ALA A 67 -6.13 17.36 -16.05
C ALA A 67 -4.69 16.83 -15.91
N ALA A 68 -4.19 16.13 -16.94
CA ALA A 68 -2.85 15.54 -16.91
C ALA A 68 -1.75 16.60 -16.66
N SER A 69 -1.95 17.83 -17.15
CA SER A 69 -1.06 18.97 -16.92
C SER A 69 -0.83 19.27 -15.44
N GLN A 70 -1.87 19.20 -14.59
CA GLN A 70 -1.72 19.45 -13.15
C GLN A 70 -0.80 18.43 -12.46
N ILE A 71 -0.86 17.16 -12.89
CA ILE A 71 0.02 16.12 -12.35
C ILE A 71 1.46 16.37 -12.83
N ILE A 72 1.64 16.71 -14.11
CA ILE A 72 2.95 17.02 -14.67
C ILE A 72 3.59 18.23 -13.97
N ASP A 73 2.82 19.29 -13.73
CA ASP A 73 3.28 20.47 -13.00
C ASP A 73 3.73 20.11 -11.58
N THR A 74 2.99 19.23 -10.90
CA THR A 74 3.36 18.72 -9.57
C THR A 74 4.64 17.90 -9.62
N VAL A 75 4.80 17.03 -10.62
CA VAL A 75 6.03 16.24 -10.82
C VAL A 75 7.22 17.14 -11.09
N ASN A 76 7.06 18.16 -11.92
CA ASN A 76 8.12 19.14 -12.19
C ASN A 76 8.49 19.90 -10.92
N LEU A 77 7.49 20.36 -10.15
CA LEU A 77 7.71 21.04 -8.89
C LEU A 77 8.53 20.20 -7.91
N PHE A 78 8.18 18.93 -7.71
CA PHE A 78 8.95 18.03 -6.83
C PHE A 78 10.29 17.59 -7.41
N THR A 79 10.46 17.66 -8.73
CA THR A 79 11.76 17.40 -9.37
C THR A 79 12.71 18.59 -9.16
N GLU A 80 12.18 19.81 -9.21
CA GLU A 80 12.94 21.06 -9.03
C GLU A 80 13.19 21.38 -7.55
N GLN A 81 12.21 21.10 -6.69
CA GLN A 81 12.23 21.34 -5.24
C GLN A 81 11.82 20.05 -4.48
N PRO A 82 12.72 19.06 -4.36
CA PRO A 82 12.41 17.75 -3.77
C PRO A 82 11.87 17.79 -2.34
N GLU A 83 12.25 18.80 -1.56
CA GLU A 83 11.75 19.04 -0.20
C GLU A 83 10.24 19.28 -0.14
N LEU A 84 9.64 19.82 -1.20
CA LEU A 84 8.19 20.01 -1.28
C LEU A 84 7.43 18.69 -1.44
N GLY A 85 8.12 17.61 -1.83
CA GLY A 85 7.57 16.25 -1.88
C GLY A 85 7.49 15.56 -0.51
N GLN A 86 7.91 16.22 0.57
CA GLN A 86 7.85 15.66 1.92
C GLN A 86 6.57 16.09 2.62
N PHE A 87 5.76 15.11 3.04
CA PHE A 87 4.47 15.32 3.68
C PHE A 87 4.47 14.79 5.11
N HIS A 88 3.77 15.49 6.00
CA HIS A 88 3.51 15.04 7.36
C HIS A 88 2.01 14.84 7.56
N PHE A 89 1.59 13.58 7.69
CA PHE A 89 0.21 13.21 7.97
C PHE A 89 0.03 12.97 9.48
N LYS A 90 -1.11 13.40 10.03
CA LYS A 90 -1.41 13.26 11.46
C LYS A 90 -2.87 12.86 11.67
N ALA A 91 -3.10 11.95 12.60
CA ALA A 91 -4.40 11.66 13.19
C ALA A 91 -4.32 11.76 14.71
N THR A 92 -5.43 12.07 15.37
CA THR A 92 -5.58 11.96 16.83
C THR A 92 -6.82 11.13 17.14
N ALA A 93 -6.83 10.50 18.31
CA ALA A 93 -7.95 9.73 18.81
C ALA A 93 -8.26 10.17 20.24
N ASP A 94 -9.52 10.48 20.51
CA ASP A 94 -10.02 10.76 21.84
C ASP A 94 -10.92 9.58 22.27
N TRP A 95 -10.57 8.96 23.39
CA TRP A 95 -11.41 7.92 23.98
C TRP A 95 -12.71 8.52 24.52
N ILE A 96 -13.84 7.87 24.26
CA ILE A 96 -15.16 8.31 24.72
C ILE A 96 -15.62 7.39 25.85
N ASP A 97 -15.89 6.13 25.54
CA ASP A 97 -16.23 5.08 26.49
C ASP A 97 -15.91 3.70 25.90
N ALA A 98 -15.89 2.65 26.74
CA ALA A 98 -15.67 1.26 26.30
C ALA A 98 -14.62 1.11 25.17
N GLY A 99 -15.00 0.51 24.04
CA GLY A 99 -14.18 0.39 22.82
C GLY A 99 -14.36 1.55 21.82
N HIS A 100 -15.12 2.58 22.16
CA HIS A 100 -15.46 3.71 21.31
C HIS A 100 -14.42 4.84 21.43
N SER A 101 -13.98 5.33 20.28
CA SER A 101 -13.13 6.52 20.18
C SER A 101 -13.55 7.41 19.02
N ARG A 102 -13.30 8.72 19.16
CA ARG A 102 -13.42 9.68 18.06
C ARG A 102 -12.07 9.94 17.43
N ILE A 103 -11.98 9.72 16.12
CA ILE A 103 -10.77 9.93 15.35
C ILE A 103 -10.87 11.26 14.61
N THR A 104 -9.82 12.08 14.69
CA THR A 104 -9.67 13.31 13.91
C THR A 104 -8.51 13.17 12.92
N VAL A 105 -8.79 13.31 11.63
CA VAL A 105 -7.76 13.36 10.58
C VAL A 105 -7.32 14.82 10.37
N HIS A 106 -6.06 15.10 10.70
CA HIS A 106 -5.46 16.43 10.54
C HIS A 106 -4.94 16.55 9.13
N ARG A 107 -5.50 17.50 8.39
CA ARG A 107 -5.06 17.80 7.04
C ARG A 107 -4.05 18.95 7.11
N LYS A 108 -2.76 18.63 7.06
CA LYS A 108 -1.69 19.58 6.78
C LYS A 108 -0.82 18.95 5.69
N TYR A 109 -0.59 19.67 4.59
CA TYR A 109 0.14 19.16 3.44
C TYR A 109 1.39 20.01 3.20
N GLY A 110 2.54 19.36 2.93
CA GLY A 110 3.82 20.02 2.66
C GLY A 110 4.48 20.69 3.88
N LEU A 111 5.76 21.07 3.72
CA LEU A 111 6.56 21.78 4.73
C LEU A 111 6.34 23.31 4.73
N THR A 112 5.65 23.86 3.72
CA THR A 112 5.52 25.30 3.46
C THR A 112 4.05 25.73 3.36
N LEU A 113 3.31 25.65 4.46
CA LEU A 113 2.09 26.45 4.63
C LEU A 113 2.05 26.95 6.07
N ASP A 114 2.35 28.24 6.22
CA ASP A 114 2.02 29.02 7.40
C ASP A 114 0.49 29.14 7.49
N GLU A 115 -0.02 28.89 8.70
CA GLU A 115 -1.37 29.19 9.19
C GLU A 115 -2.58 28.46 8.57
N GLU A 116 -3.27 27.71 9.46
CA GLU A 116 -4.73 27.67 9.76
C GLU A 116 -5.81 27.97 8.70
N GLN A 117 -5.51 28.05 7.40
CA GLN A 117 -6.52 28.35 6.39
C GLN A 117 -7.41 27.13 6.10
N CYS A 118 -8.50 27.07 6.85
CA CYS A 118 -9.77 26.47 6.48
C CYS A 118 -9.69 25.02 5.96
N ILE A 119 -8.87 24.18 6.60
CA ILE A 119 -8.91 22.75 6.28
C ILE A 119 -9.95 22.09 7.18
N LYS A 120 -11.10 21.77 6.59
CA LYS A 120 -12.18 21.06 7.28
C LYS A 120 -11.62 19.82 7.96
N ARG A 121 -11.78 19.75 9.29
CA ARG A 121 -11.49 18.55 10.09
C ARG A 121 -12.42 17.44 9.61
N PHE A 122 -11.86 16.25 9.41
CA PHE A 122 -12.64 15.06 9.15
C PHE A 122 -12.62 14.23 10.43
N GLU A 123 -13.80 14.01 10.99
CA GLU A 123 -14.01 13.29 12.23
C GLU A 123 -14.93 12.11 11.97
N PHE A 124 -14.62 10.97 12.59
CA PHE A 124 -15.44 9.78 12.56
C PHE A 124 -15.25 8.98 13.84
N ASP A 125 -16.24 8.16 14.16
CA ASP A 125 -16.23 7.32 15.34
C ASP A 125 -15.79 5.89 14.98
N SER A 126 -14.88 5.32 15.78
CA SER A 126 -14.32 3.99 15.59
C SER A 126 -14.62 3.11 16.80
N GLU A 127 -14.98 1.87 16.52
CA GLU A 127 -15.33 0.86 17.52
C GLU A 127 -15.25 -0.55 16.93
N GLU A 128 -15.05 -1.55 17.79
CA GLU A 128 -15.09 -2.96 17.41
C GLU A 128 -16.53 -3.47 17.16
N PRO A 129 -16.72 -4.56 16.40
CA PRO A 129 -18.03 -5.18 16.23
C PRO A 129 -18.56 -5.78 17.56
N PRO A 130 -19.89 -6.03 17.69
CA PRO A 130 -20.50 -6.58 18.90
C PRO A 130 -19.84 -7.85 19.45
N ILE A 131 -19.40 -8.74 18.56
CA ILE A 131 -18.75 -10.01 18.94
C ILE A 131 -17.40 -9.80 19.64
N LEU A 132 -16.78 -8.63 19.44
CA LEU A 132 -15.57 -8.17 20.10
C LEU A 132 -15.86 -7.14 21.21
N VAL A 133 -17.08 -7.17 21.76
CA VAL A 133 -17.52 -6.32 22.89
C VAL A 133 -17.62 -4.82 22.54
N GLY A 134 -17.90 -4.50 21.27
CA GLY A 134 -18.31 -3.16 20.88
C GLY A 134 -19.67 -2.74 21.46
N CYS A 135 -19.76 -1.51 21.95
CA CYS A 135 -20.96 -0.84 22.41
C CYS A 135 -21.73 -0.27 21.21
N GLN A 136 -22.52 -1.09 20.51
CA GLN A 136 -23.46 -0.58 19.50
C GLN A 136 -24.64 0.15 20.18
N ALA A 137 -24.37 1.33 20.73
CA ALA A 137 -25.34 2.22 21.36
C ALA A 137 -25.74 3.41 20.45
N SER A 138 -25.13 3.53 19.28
CA SER A 138 -25.36 4.62 18.32
C SER A 138 -26.23 4.16 17.15
N ASP A 139 -27.17 5.01 16.72
CA ASP A 139 -27.94 4.85 15.48
C ASP A 139 -27.04 4.98 14.21
N THR A 140 -25.78 5.34 14.40
CA THR A 140 -24.77 5.48 13.34
C THR A 140 -23.73 4.38 13.48
N PRO A 141 -23.43 3.60 12.43
CA PRO A 141 -22.42 2.55 12.49
C PRO A 141 -21.03 3.16 12.74
N HIS A 142 -20.34 2.65 13.76
CA HIS A 142 -18.93 2.94 14.02
C HIS A 142 -18.05 2.01 13.18
N VAL A 143 -16.86 2.48 12.78
CA VAL A 143 -15.97 1.73 11.88
C VAL A 143 -14.92 0.96 12.67
N CYS A 144 -14.74 -0.32 12.37
CA CYS A 144 -13.69 -1.13 12.99
C CYS A 144 -12.31 -0.66 12.53
N PRO A 145 -11.30 -0.54 13.42
CA PRO A 145 -9.97 -0.06 13.05
C PRO A 145 -9.32 -0.83 11.89
N VAL A 146 -9.54 -2.14 11.79
CA VAL A 146 -8.96 -2.95 10.71
C VAL A 146 -9.64 -2.72 9.36
N GLU A 147 -10.91 -2.32 9.34
CA GLU A 147 -11.65 -1.96 8.12
C GLU A 147 -11.14 -0.62 7.54
N LEU A 148 -10.67 0.29 8.40
CA LEU A 148 -10.04 1.55 7.97
C LEU A 148 -8.78 1.30 7.14
N ILE A 149 -8.03 0.23 7.44
CA ILE A 149 -6.85 -0.16 6.66
C ILE A 149 -7.25 -0.62 5.25
N LEU A 150 -8.30 -1.45 5.13
CA LEU A 150 -8.82 -1.87 3.81
C LEU A 150 -9.40 -0.68 3.04
N SER A 151 -10.12 0.20 3.73
CA SER A 151 -10.68 1.44 3.17
C SER A 151 -9.58 2.38 2.64
N ALA A 152 -8.50 2.55 3.41
CA ALA A 152 -7.33 3.33 2.98
C ALA A 152 -6.66 2.70 1.74
N LEU A 153 -6.57 1.37 1.69
CA LEU A 153 -6.02 0.66 0.54
C LEU A 153 -6.88 0.85 -0.72
N ALA A 154 -8.19 0.62 -0.62
CA ALA A 154 -9.14 0.83 -1.72
C ALA A 154 -9.08 2.27 -2.25
N SER A 155 -9.08 3.26 -1.35
CA SER A 155 -8.97 4.69 -1.69
C SER A 155 -7.65 5.00 -2.40
N CYS A 156 -6.53 4.50 -1.88
CA CYS A 156 -5.21 4.73 -2.46
C CYS A 156 -5.09 4.12 -3.87
N LEU A 157 -5.60 2.91 -4.07
CA LEU A 157 -5.59 2.25 -5.38
C LEU A 157 -6.51 2.95 -6.37
N THR A 158 -7.70 3.41 -5.92
CA THR A 158 -8.62 4.19 -6.75
C THR A 158 -7.94 5.45 -7.29
N MET A 159 -7.35 6.26 -6.39
CA MET A 159 -6.60 7.45 -6.78
C MET A 159 -5.43 7.12 -7.71
N GLY A 160 -4.70 6.04 -7.38
CA GLY A 160 -3.61 5.52 -8.19
C GLY A 160 -4.06 5.26 -9.64
N VAL A 161 -5.15 4.50 -9.83
CA VAL A 161 -5.72 4.20 -11.14
C VAL A 161 -6.14 5.47 -11.87
N THR A 162 -6.92 6.36 -11.24
CA THR A 162 -7.46 7.55 -11.91
C THR A 162 -6.37 8.55 -12.32
N TYR A 163 -5.37 8.81 -11.46
CA TYR A 163 -4.26 9.70 -11.80
C TYR A 163 -3.42 9.13 -12.94
N ASN A 164 -3.10 7.84 -12.86
CA ASN A 164 -2.26 7.19 -13.84
C ASN A 164 -2.96 6.96 -15.18
N ALA A 165 -4.28 6.76 -15.18
CA ALA A 165 -5.09 6.72 -16.38
C ALA A 165 -5.10 8.08 -17.09
N ALA A 166 -5.27 9.18 -16.33
CA ALA A 166 -5.27 10.53 -16.90
C ALA A 166 -3.93 10.87 -17.58
N ILE A 167 -2.80 10.56 -16.94
CA ILE A 167 -1.46 10.80 -17.51
C ILE A 167 -1.21 9.96 -18.77
N ARG A 168 -1.71 8.71 -18.79
CA ARG A 168 -1.56 7.78 -19.92
C ARG A 168 -2.61 7.96 -21.01
N ASN A 169 -3.50 8.94 -20.87
CA ASN A 169 -4.64 9.15 -21.77
C ASN A 169 -5.57 7.92 -21.91
N ILE A 170 -5.71 7.15 -20.83
CA ILE A 170 -6.61 5.99 -20.75
C ILE A 170 -7.96 6.46 -20.22
N ARG A 171 -9.03 6.18 -20.98
CA ARG A 171 -10.40 6.53 -20.58
C ARG A 171 -10.98 5.47 -19.66
N VAL A 172 -11.25 5.82 -18.40
CA VAL A 172 -11.99 4.96 -17.46
C VAL A 172 -13.41 5.52 -17.33
N ASP A 173 -14.41 4.72 -17.71
CA ASP A 173 -15.83 5.08 -17.62
C ASP A 173 -16.42 4.73 -16.25
N SER A 174 -15.99 3.61 -15.65
CA SER A 174 -16.29 3.25 -14.27
C SER A 174 -15.16 2.43 -13.65
N LEU A 175 -14.99 2.57 -12.34
CA LEU A 175 -14.03 1.83 -11.53
C LEU A 175 -14.70 1.47 -10.21
N HIS A 176 -14.75 0.19 -9.91
CA HIS A 176 -15.09 -0.35 -8.60
C HIS A 176 -13.92 -1.22 -8.12
N ILE A 177 -13.57 -1.10 -6.85
CA ILE A 177 -12.53 -1.90 -6.21
C ILE A 177 -13.14 -2.52 -4.97
N ASP A 178 -13.18 -3.85 -4.93
CA ASP A 178 -13.52 -4.61 -3.74
C ASP A 178 -12.23 -5.06 -3.03
N VAL A 179 -12.16 -4.85 -1.72
CA VAL A 179 -11.00 -5.17 -0.90
C VAL A 179 -11.45 -5.93 0.34
N GLN A 180 -11.05 -7.19 0.41
CA GLN A 180 -11.40 -8.10 1.49
C GLN A 180 -10.13 -8.55 2.21
N GLY A 181 -10.21 -8.76 3.53
CA GLY A 181 -9.06 -9.15 4.33
C GLY A 181 -9.41 -10.17 5.40
N ASP A 182 -8.57 -11.19 5.53
CA ASP A 182 -8.71 -12.23 6.54
C ASP A 182 -7.75 -11.96 7.71
N ILE A 183 -8.31 -11.96 8.93
CA ILE A 183 -7.59 -11.69 10.17
C ILE A 183 -8.02 -12.67 11.26
N ASP A 184 -7.07 -13.13 12.07
CA ASP A 184 -7.34 -14.03 13.19
C ASP A 184 -7.33 -13.24 14.52
N PHE A 185 -8.52 -12.81 14.94
CA PHE A 185 -8.70 -12.00 16.16
C PHE A 185 -8.35 -12.74 17.46
N ARG A 186 -8.09 -14.05 17.44
CA ARG A 186 -7.56 -14.77 18.61
C ARG A 186 -6.28 -14.11 19.13
N GLY A 187 -5.44 -13.62 18.21
CA GLY A 187 -4.21 -12.90 18.56
C GLY A 187 -4.46 -11.65 19.39
N TYR A 188 -5.47 -10.85 19.02
CA TYR A 188 -5.91 -9.68 19.78
C TYR A 188 -6.37 -10.04 21.21
N LEU A 189 -7.00 -11.22 21.37
CA LEU A 189 -7.46 -11.76 22.65
C LEU A 189 -6.38 -12.50 23.45
N GLY A 190 -5.11 -12.45 23.02
CA GLY A 190 -3.99 -13.10 23.70
C GLY A 190 -3.87 -14.61 23.48
N ILE A 191 -4.65 -15.18 22.55
CA ILE A 191 -4.55 -16.58 22.15
C ILE A 191 -3.51 -16.69 21.01
N PRO A 192 -2.55 -17.64 21.08
CA PRO A 192 -1.48 -17.73 20.08
C PRO A 192 -1.99 -17.93 18.65
N VAL A 193 -1.46 -17.12 17.73
CA VAL A 193 -1.68 -17.17 16.28
C VAL A 193 -0.36 -16.90 15.56
N GLU A 194 -0.29 -17.24 14.27
CA GLU A 194 0.90 -16.96 13.45
C GLU A 194 1.11 -15.45 13.22
N ARG A 195 0.01 -14.70 13.01
CA ARG A 195 0.02 -13.27 12.74
C ARG A 195 -1.23 -12.62 13.31
N MET A 196 -1.07 -11.48 14.01
CA MET A 196 -2.20 -10.74 14.58
C MET A 196 -2.90 -9.81 13.58
N GLY A 197 -2.19 -9.34 12.55
CA GLY A 197 -2.78 -8.54 11.46
C GLY A 197 -3.33 -9.41 10.33
N TYR A 198 -3.78 -8.77 9.25
CA TYR A 198 -4.24 -9.47 8.05
C TYR A 198 -3.19 -10.47 7.53
N HIS A 199 -3.59 -11.72 7.32
CA HIS A 199 -2.74 -12.75 6.72
C HIS A 199 -3.01 -12.92 5.22
N HIS A 200 -4.20 -12.52 4.76
CA HIS A 200 -4.56 -12.42 3.37
C HIS A 200 -5.37 -11.15 3.11
N ILE A 201 -5.11 -10.49 1.98
CA ILE A 201 -5.95 -9.42 1.44
C ILE A 201 -6.18 -9.74 -0.03
N GLN A 202 -7.44 -9.82 -0.44
CA GLN A 202 -7.88 -9.99 -1.82
C GLN A 202 -8.38 -8.64 -2.34
N ILE A 203 -8.02 -8.33 -3.58
CA ILE A 203 -8.40 -7.09 -4.26
C ILE A 203 -8.96 -7.46 -5.62
N GLU A 204 -10.19 -7.04 -5.88
CA GLU A 204 -10.85 -7.22 -7.17
C GLU A 204 -11.15 -5.86 -7.80
N TYR A 205 -10.87 -5.74 -9.10
CA TYR A 205 -11.13 -4.54 -9.88
C TYR A 205 -12.24 -4.85 -10.88
N ASP A 206 -13.28 -4.03 -10.89
CA ASP A 206 -14.26 -3.97 -11.97
C ASP A 206 -14.10 -2.63 -12.69
N ILE A 207 -13.63 -2.68 -13.93
CA ILE A 207 -13.24 -1.51 -14.72
C ILE A 207 -13.96 -1.54 -16.06
N LYS A 208 -14.71 -0.47 -16.34
CA LYS A 208 -15.25 -0.21 -17.68
C LYS A 208 -14.38 0.82 -18.37
N SER A 209 -13.84 0.46 -19.54
CA SER A 209 -12.92 1.29 -20.31
C SER A 209 -13.01 0.95 -21.80
N SER A 210 -12.62 1.89 -22.65
CA SER A 210 -12.42 1.66 -24.09
C SER A 210 -10.98 1.25 -24.44
N ALA A 211 -10.09 1.21 -23.45
CA ALA A 211 -8.69 0.77 -23.60
C ALA A 211 -8.61 -0.76 -23.74
N THR A 212 -7.47 -1.27 -24.23
CA THR A 212 -7.27 -2.72 -24.34
C THR A 212 -6.96 -3.35 -22.98
N ASP A 213 -7.17 -4.67 -22.86
CA ASP A 213 -6.87 -5.43 -21.64
C ASP A 213 -5.38 -5.28 -21.25
N GLU A 214 -4.48 -5.20 -22.23
CA GLU A 214 -3.06 -4.97 -22.00
C GLU A 214 -2.78 -3.58 -21.41
N GLU A 215 -3.42 -2.52 -21.93
CA GLU A 215 -3.26 -1.16 -21.40
C GLU A 215 -3.77 -1.05 -19.95
N ILE A 216 -4.88 -1.75 -19.65
CA ILE A 216 -5.41 -1.83 -18.28
C ILE A 216 -4.47 -2.63 -17.38
N ALA A 217 -3.94 -3.77 -17.85
CA ALA A 217 -3.01 -4.58 -17.07
C ALA A 217 -1.72 -3.80 -16.72
N GLU A 218 -1.14 -3.09 -17.69
CA GLU A 218 0.04 -2.23 -17.49
C GLU A 218 -0.25 -1.08 -16.52
N LEU A 219 -1.42 -0.47 -16.61
CA LEU A 219 -1.87 0.56 -15.69
C LEU A 219 -1.95 0.01 -14.25
N LEU A 220 -2.61 -1.13 -14.05
CA LEU A 220 -2.79 -1.75 -12.75
C LEU A 220 -1.47 -2.22 -12.14
N GLU A 221 -0.56 -2.80 -12.94
CA GLU A 221 0.78 -3.19 -12.48
C GLU A 221 1.55 -1.98 -11.94
N TYR A 222 1.51 -0.86 -12.67
CA TYR A 222 2.18 0.36 -12.22
C TYR A 222 1.58 0.91 -10.93
N VAL A 223 0.25 0.94 -10.82
CA VAL A 223 -0.45 1.41 -9.62
C VAL A 223 -0.09 0.57 -8.40
N GLN A 224 -0.10 -0.76 -8.55
CA GLN A 224 0.29 -1.68 -7.46
C GLN A 224 1.75 -1.51 -7.03
N LYS A 225 2.63 -1.10 -7.94
CA LYS A 225 4.05 -0.85 -7.63
C LYS A 225 4.28 0.49 -6.93
N THR A 226 3.41 1.47 -7.15
CA THR A 226 3.63 2.87 -6.73
C THR A 226 2.68 3.33 -5.63
N SER A 227 1.72 2.51 -5.21
CA SER A 227 0.79 2.81 -4.13
C SER A 227 1.50 2.87 -2.77
N PRO A 228 1.47 4.03 -2.07
CA PRO A 228 2.06 4.14 -0.74
C PRO A 228 1.36 3.29 0.32
N VAL A 229 0.02 3.14 0.25
CA VAL A 229 -0.71 2.33 1.24
C VAL A 229 -0.46 0.85 1.02
N LEU A 230 -0.35 0.40 -0.24
CA LEU A 230 0.03 -0.98 -0.51
C LEU A 230 1.46 -1.29 -0.06
N ASP A 231 2.38 -0.33 -0.19
CA ASP A 231 3.74 -0.42 0.38
C ASP A 231 3.70 -0.57 1.92
N ILE A 232 2.96 0.30 2.63
CA ILE A 232 2.78 0.24 4.09
C ILE A 232 2.26 -1.15 4.54
N ILE A 233 1.34 -1.75 3.78
CA ILE A 233 0.73 -3.04 4.12
C ILE A 233 1.68 -4.21 3.80
N ARG A 234 2.37 -4.18 2.65
CA ARG A 234 3.28 -5.25 2.23
C ARG A 234 4.60 -5.24 2.99
N ASN A 235 5.07 -4.07 3.39
CA ASN A 235 6.39 -3.87 3.97
C ASN A 235 6.27 -3.35 5.40
N SER A 236 6.63 -4.20 6.37
CA SER A 236 6.65 -3.81 7.78
C SER A 236 7.60 -2.64 8.02
N LEU A 237 7.09 -1.55 8.60
CA LEU A 237 7.91 -0.48 9.14
C LEU A 237 8.75 -1.02 10.31
N LYS A 238 10.06 -0.73 10.29
CA LYS A 238 11.00 -1.22 11.30
C LYS A 238 10.96 -0.41 12.59
N GLU A 239 10.58 0.86 12.51
CA GLU A 239 10.62 1.79 13.63
C GLU A 239 9.22 2.36 13.89
N ILE A 240 8.73 2.13 15.11
CA ILE A 240 7.54 2.77 15.69
C ILE A 240 7.95 3.20 17.09
N SER A 241 7.82 4.49 17.40
CA SER A 241 8.17 5.04 18.71
C SER A 241 6.93 5.33 19.54
N PHE A 242 7.03 5.05 20.85
CA PHE A 242 5.94 5.26 21.81
C PHE A 242 6.41 6.28 22.85
N LYS A 243 5.57 7.30 23.11
CA LYS A 243 5.77 8.28 24.18
C LYS A 243 4.55 8.29 25.07
N VAL A 244 4.76 8.15 26.38
CA VAL A 244 3.70 8.14 27.38
C VAL A 244 3.83 9.36 28.29
N SER A 245 2.70 9.97 28.65
CA SER A 245 2.61 11.01 29.67
C SER A 245 1.44 10.65 30.59
N THR A 246 1.69 10.62 31.89
CA THR A 246 0.67 10.30 32.89
C THR A 246 0.40 11.53 33.74
N HIS A 247 -0.88 11.83 33.95
CA HIS A 247 -1.32 12.87 34.86
C HIS A 247 -2.08 12.16 35.98
N GLY A 248 -1.51 12.15 37.18
CA GLY A 248 -2.20 11.62 38.36
C GLY A 248 -3.40 12.49 38.69
N ALA A 249 -4.45 11.88 39.25
CA ALA A 249 -5.51 12.65 39.86
C ALA A 249 -4.91 13.50 40.99
N SER A 250 -5.05 14.82 40.91
CA SER A 250 -4.89 15.69 42.07
C SER A 250 -5.83 15.15 43.14
N GLU A 251 -5.29 14.60 44.23
CA GLU A 251 -6.07 14.28 45.41
C GLU A 251 -6.85 15.54 45.80
N ALA A 252 -8.17 15.53 45.63
CA ALA A 252 -9.02 16.55 46.21
C ALA A 252 -8.87 16.39 47.73
N SER A 253 -8.10 17.30 48.34
CA SER A 253 -7.97 17.39 49.80
C SER A 253 -9.35 17.33 50.46
N LYS A 254 -9.40 16.47 51.48
CA LYS A 254 -10.50 16.25 52.42
C LYS A 254 -11.19 17.52 52.91
#